data_AF-A5GHQ2-F1
#
_entry.id   AF-A5GHQ2-F1
#
_cell.length_a   1.000
_cell.length_b   1.000
_cell.length_c   1.000
_cell.angle_alpha   90.00
_cell.angle_beta   90.00
_cell.angle_gamma   90.00
#
_symmetry.space_group_name_H-M   'P 1'
#
loop_
_entity.id
_entity.type
_entity.pdbx_description
1 polymer ?
#
loop_
_entity_poly.entity_id
_entity_poly.type
_entity_poly.pdbx_seq_one_letter_code
_entity_poly.pdbx_strand_id
1 'polypeptide(L)'
;MASLPMRLALLLPMAGMLWSAAPARAAANGPAGKGAQVYCYMRSNGNNHNVSWEASYALIKRQGSGLFKTSPEHAAVMITEAVVEDPGSFPDCGQYLGDLFGGSGRASASTNTTSSSSDSSEIPNWDADDRYSY
;
A
#
# COMPACT_ATOMS: atom_id res chain seq x y z
N MET A 1 -66.27 29.57 -38.02
CA MET A 1 -65.52 30.04 -36.83
C MET A 1 -64.67 28.87 -36.37
N ALA A 2 -63.38 28.94 -36.66
CA ALA A 2 -62.47 27.79 -36.61
C ALA A 2 -61.87 27.58 -35.20
N SER A 3 -61.72 26.30 -34.89
CA SER A 3 -61.11 25.62 -33.76
C SER A 3 -59.67 26.03 -33.42
N LEU A 4 -59.26 25.92 -32.14
CA LEU A 4 -58.27 24.93 -31.64
C LEU A 4 -57.87 25.18 -30.16
N PRO A 5 -57.87 24.14 -29.29
CA PRO A 5 -57.29 24.20 -27.95
C PRO A 5 -55.76 24.04 -28.00
N MET A 6 -55.03 25.02 -27.47
CA MET A 6 -53.57 25.00 -27.38
C MET A 6 -53.15 24.15 -26.17
N ARG A 7 -53.05 22.83 -26.37
CA ARG A 7 -52.36 21.93 -25.44
C ARG A 7 -50.85 22.14 -25.61
N LEU A 8 -50.25 22.82 -24.63
CA LEU A 8 -48.81 23.03 -24.53
C LEU A 8 -48.12 21.67 -24.27
N ALA A 9 -47.61 21.05 -25.33
CA ALA A 9 -46.80 19.84 -25.24
C ALA A 9 -45.41 20.21 -24.72
N LEU A 10 -45.17 19.95 -23.44
CA LEU A 10 -43.89 20.16 -22.79
C LEU A 10 -42.98 18.95 -23.08
N LEU A 11 -42.21 19.04 -24.16
CA LEU A 11 -41.19 18.05 -24.53
C LEU A 11 -39.93 18.30 -23.69
N LEU A 12 -39.69 17.47 -22.66
CA LEU A 12 -38.40 17.40 -21.97
C LEU A 12 -37.37 16.70 -22.88
N PRO A 13 -36.22 17.31 -23.20
CA PRO A 13 -35.13 16.60 -23.85
C PRO A 13 -34.46 15.70 -22.82
N MET A 14 -34.49 14.38 -23.07
CA MET A 14 -33.60 13.41 -22.41
C MET A 14 -32.16 13.69 -22.85
N ALA A 15 -31.48 14.58 -22.12
CA ALA A 15 -30.04 14.77 -22.26
C ALA A 15 -29.33 13.57 -21.61
N GLY A 16 -28.64 12.78 -22.45
CA GLY A 16 -27.94 11.57 -22.06
C GLY A 16 -26.86 11.83 -21.02
N MET A 17 -27.00 11.16 -19.87
CA MET A 17 -25.94 11.04 -18.88
C MET A 17 -24.89 10.06 -19.43
N LEU A 18 -23.94 10.57 -20.23
CA LEU A 18 -22.73 9.83 -20.57
C LEU A 18 -21.87 9.71 -19.31
N TRP A 19 -22.08 8.62 -18.58
CA TRP A 19 -21.21 8.21 -17.48
C TRP A 19 -19.88 7.78 -18.09
N SER A 20 -18.94 8.71 -18.24
CA SER A 20 -17.56 8.36 -18.56
C SER A 20 -17.01 7.56 -17.38
N ALA A 21 -17.03 6.24 -17.51
CA ALA A 21 -16.28 5.35 -16.64
C ALA A 21 -14.79 5.55 -16.96
N ALA A 22 -14.16 6.54 -16.32
CA ALA A 22 -12.72 6.62 -16.26
C ALA A 22 -12.23 5.34 -15.57
N PRO A 23 -11.19 4.65 -16.09
CA PRO A 23 -10.60 3.55 -15.36
C PRO A 23 -10.06 4.10 -14.05
N ALA A 24 -10.60 3.62 -12.92
CA ALA A 24 -10.10 3.95 -11.61
C ALA A 24 -8.68 3.39 -11.51
N ARG A 25 -7.67 4.24 -11.75
CA ARG A 25 -6.27 3.95 -11.41
C ARG A 25 -6.17 4.00 -9.89
N ALA A 26 -6.56 2.91 -9.24
CA ALA A 26 -6.70 2.80 -7.80
C ALA A 26 -5.54 2.00 -7.15
N ALA A 27 -4.32 2.10 -7.68
CA ALA A 27 -3.17 1.44 -7.05
C ALA A 27 -2.57 2.27 -5.88
N ALA A 28 -2.59 3.61 -5.96
CA ALA A 28 -1.84 4.46 -5.03
C ALA A 28 -2.62 4.94 -3.78
N ASN A 29 -3.96 4.88 -3.78
CA ASN A 29 -4.77 5.51 -2.72
C ASN A 29 -5.25 4.55 -1.61
N GLY A 30 -5.10 3.24 -1.79
CA GLY A 30 -5.45 2.24 -0.79
C GLY A 30 -4.37 2.04 0.29
N PRO A 31 -4.66 1.25 1.34
CA PRO A 31 -3.70 0.93 2.41
C PRO A 31 -2.37 0.37 1.85
N ALA A 32 -2.46 -0.50 0.83
CA ALA A 32 -1.34 -1.08 0.12
C ALA A 32 -0.44 -0.02 -0.53
N GLY A 33 -1.01 0.86 -1.35
CA GLY A 33 -0.29 1.93 -2.03
C GLY A 33 0.35 2.94 -1.07
N LYS A 34 -0.34 3.29 0.02
CA LYS A 34 0.24 4.18 1.06
C LYS A 34 1.35 3.50 1.85
N GLY A 35 1.19 2.22 2.18
CA GLY A 35 2.24 1.43 2.81
C GLY A 35 3.46 1.29 1.91
N ALA A 36 3.26 1.00 0.62
CA ALA A 36 4.33 0.96 -0.37
C ALA A 36 5.05 2.30 -0.49
N GLN A 37 4.30 3.42 -0.54
CA GLN A 37 4.89 4.75 -0.64
C GLN A 37 5.84 5.03 0.52
N VAL A 38 5.41 4.73 1.76
CA VAL A 38 6.26 4.93 2.95
C VAL A 38 7.46 3.99 2.93
N TYR A 39 7.27 2.70 2.65
CA TYR A 39 8.35 1.72 2.64
C TYR A 39 9.43 2.11 1.62
N CYS A 40 9.00 2.36 0.39
CA CYS A 40 9.87 2.73 -0.73
C CYS A 40 10.60 4.04 -0.47
N TYR A 41 9.89 5.06 0.02
CA TYR A 41 10.50 6.35 0.35
C TYR A 41 11.55 6.21 1.46
N MET A 42 11.27 5.47 2.53
CA MET A 42 12.22 5.32 3.62
C MET A 42 13.46 4.53 3.18
N ARG A 43 13.28 3.43 2.44
CA ARG A 43 14.41 2.63 1.92
C ARG A 43 15.28 3.40 0.94
N SER A 44 14.69 4.18 0.04
CA SER A 44 15.46 5.01 -0.92
C SER A 44 16.26 6.12 -0.24
N ASN A 45 15.84 6.56 0.95
CA ASN A 45 16.56 7.52 1.79
C ASN A 45 17.57 6.87 2.76
N GLY A 46 17.89 5.57 2.58
CA GLY A 46 18.92 4.88 3.35
C GLY A 46 18.48 4.34 4.71
N ASN A 47 17.18 4.35 5.02
CA ASN A 47 16.69 3.69 6.23
C ASN A 47 16.78 2.17 6.08
N ASN A 48 17.05 1.47 7.19
CA ASN A 48 17.08 0.01 7.19
C ASN A 48 15.67 -0.58 7.01
N HIS A 49 15.63 -1.87 6.66
CA HIS A 49 14.37 -2.59 6.43
C HIS A 49 13.41 -2.49 7.63
N ASN A 50 13.88 -2.78 8.85
CA ASN A 50 13.01 -2.87 10.03
C ASN A 50 12.21 -1.57 10.28
N VAL A 51 12.89 -0.42 10.33
CA VAL A 51 12.24 0.88 10.60
C VAL A 51 11.29 1.26 9.46
N SER A 52 11.71 1.01 8.21
CA SER A 52 10.88 1.29 7.03
C SER A 52 9.64 0.40 6.98
N TRP A 53 9.78 -0.86 7.36
CA TRP A 53 8.73 -1.85 7.41
C TRP A 53 7.73 -1.56 8.51
N GLU A 54 8.19 -1.27 9.73
CA GLU A 54 7.32 -0.98 10.88
C GLU A 54 6.40 0.22 10.60
N ALA A 55 6.96 1.31 10.07
CA ALA A 55 6.19 2.50 9.71
C ALA A 55 5.10 2.19 8.67
N SER A 56 5.45 1.39 7.67
CA SER A 56 4.55 1.02 6.57
C SER A 56 3.45 0.07 7.02
N TYR A 57 3.83 -0.96 7.79
CA TYR A 57 2.91 -1.96 8.32
C TYR A 57 1.90 -1.34 9.30
N ALA A 58 2.34 -0.41 10.16
CA ALA A 58 1.44 0.29 11.07
C ALA A 58 0.33 1.07 10.33
N LEU A 59 0.67 1.68 9.18
CA LEU A 59 -0.30 2.36 8.33
C LEU A 59 -1.28 1.39 7.67
N ILE A 60 -0.77 0.32 7.07
CA ILE A 60 -1.58 -0.72 6.43
C ILE A 60 -2.55 -1.33 7.45
N LYS A 61 -2.05 -1.72 8.62
CA LYS A 61 -2.81 -2.34 9.70
C LYS A 61 -3.95 -1.45 10.20
N ARG A 62 -3.72 -0.13 10.27
CA ARG A 62 -4.74 0.84 10.71
C ARG A 62 -5.81 1.11 9.66
N GLN A 63 -5.44 1.07 8.37
CA GLN A 63 -6.35 1.38 7.26
C GLN A 63 -7.05 0.15 6.68
N GLY A 64 -6.61 -1.06 7.01
CA GLY A 64 -7.32 -2.30 6.70
C GLY A 64 -8.69 -2.32 7.37
N SER A 65 -9.76 -2.19 6.59
CA SER A 65 -11.14 -2.00 7.06
C SER A 65 -11.82 -3.31 7.52
N GLY A 66 -11.09 -4.23 8.14
CA GLY A 66 -11.57 -5.57 8.48
C GLY A 66 -11.67 -5.85 9.98
N LEU A 67 -12.53 -6.81 10.33
CA LEU A 67 -12.57 -7.44 11.66
C LEU A 67 -11.28 -8.23 11.95
N PHE A 68 -10.57 -8.65 10.90
CA PHE A 68 -9.24 -9.22 10.96
C PHE A 68 -8.20 -8.17 10.60
N LYS A 69 -7.26 -7.93 11.52
CA LYS A 69 -6.10 -7.07 11.27
C LYS A 69 -5.24 -7.74 10.19
N THR A 70 -4.76 -6.96 9.22
CA THR A 70 -3.82 -7.43 8.21
C THR A 70 -2.58 -8.03 8.89
N SER A 71 -2.24 -9.28 8.57
CA SER A 71 -1.01 -9.90 9.08
C SER A 71 0.24 -9.26 8.44
N PRO A 72 1.41 -9.34 9.08
CA PRO A 72 2.66 -8.85 8.49
C PRO A 72 2.92 -9.46 7.10
N GLU A 73 2.68 -10.75 6.92
CA GLU A 73 2.90 -11.44 5.63
C GLU A 73 1.95 -10.93 4.55
N HIS A 74 0.69 -10.70 4.90
CA HIS A 74 -0.28 -10.19 3.94
C HIS A 74 0.02 -8.73 3.55
N ALA A 75 0.49 -7.91 4.50
CA ALA A 75 0.94 -6.56 4.21
C ALA A 75 2.15 -6.53 3.28
N ALA A 76 3.09 -7.47 3.42
CA ALA A 76 4.26 -7.58 2.55
C ALA A 76 3.83 -7.82 1.10
N VAL A 77 2.91 -8.77 0.88
CA VAL A 77 2.34 -9.04 -0.45
C VAL A 77 1.65 -7.80 -1.02
N MET A 78 0.80 -7.13 -0.24
CA MET A 78 0.11 -5.92 -0.70
C MET A 78 1.07 -4.80 -1.12
N ILE A 79 2.17 -4.58 -0.39
CA ILE A 79 3.20 -3.61 -0.79
C ILE A 79 3.83 -4.04 -2.13
N THR A 80 4.18 -5.31 -2.29
CA THR A 80 4.79 -5.79 -3.53
C THR A 80 3.87 -5.70 -4.73
N GLU A 81 2.59 -6.00 -4.54
CA GLU A 81 1.57 -5.85 -5.58
C GLU A 81 1.46 -4.39 -6.02
N ALA A 82 1.37 -3.46 -5.07
CA ALA A 82 1.29 -2.03 -5.37
C ALA A 82 2.52 -1.51 -6.14
N VAL A 83 3.72 -1.95 -5.77
CA VAL A 83 4.98 -1.53 -6.43
C VAL A 83 5.09 -2.09 -7.85
N VAL A 84 4.65 -3.34 -8.07
CA VAL A 84 4.70 -3.97 -9.40
C VAL A 84 3.58 -3.48 -10.32
N GLU A 85 2.41 -3.13 -9.76
CA GLU A 85 1.29 -2.57 -10.51
C GLU A 85 1.62 -1.19 -11.10
N ASP A 86 2.32 -0.34 -10.35
CA ASP A 86 2.72 1.00 -10.79
C ASP A 86 4.17 1.37 -10.43
N PRO A 87 5.18 0.76 -11.10
CA PRO A 87 6.59 0.99 -10.77
C PRO A 87 7.03 2.45 -11.00
N GLY A 88 6.30 3.21 -11.83
CA GLY A 88 6.59 4.62 -12.06
C GLY A 88 6.36 5.50 -10.82
N SER A 89 5.44 5.10 -9.94
CA SER A 89 5.16 5.78 -8.67
C SER A 89 6.13 5.37 -7.55
N PHE A 90 6.91 4.31 -7.74
CA PHE A 90 7.85 3.76 -6.74
C PHE A 90 9.24 3.51 -7.35
N PRO A 91 9.92 4.57 -7.84
CA PRO A 91 11.22 4.42 -8.51
C PRO A 91 12.24 3.75 -7.58
N ASP A 92 13.01 2.84 -8.15
CA ASP A 92 14.08 2.07 -7.47
C ASP A 92 13.63 1.24 -6.25
N CYS A 93 12.32 1.14 -5.97
CA CYS A 93 11.84 0.40 -4.80
C CYS A 93 11.91 -1.12 -4.98
N GLY A 94 11.88 -1.60 -6.22
CA GLY A 94 11.93 -3.03 -6.57
C GLY A 94 13.11 -3.77 -5.91
N GLN A 95 14.24 -3.08 -5.72
CA GLN A 95 15.44 -3.67 -5.09
C GLN A 95 15.27 -3.98 -3.59
N TYR A 96 14.27 -3.38 -2.93
CA TYR A 96 14.01 -3.55 -1.50
C TYR A 96 12.86 -4.52 -1.19
N LEU A 97 12.15 -5.00 -2.21
CA LEU A 97 10.98 -5.87 -2.00
C LEU A 97 11.34 -7.23 -1.43
N GLY A 98 12.54 -7.74 -1.72
CA GLY A 98 13.02 -9.02 -1.18
C GLY A 98 13.13 -9.04 0.34
N ASP A 99 13.44 -7.90 0.97
CA ASP A 99 13.58 -7.80 2.42
C ASP A 99 12.25 -8.05 3.15
N LEU A 100 11.11 -7.73 2.50
CA LEU A 100 9.76 -7.93 3.05
C LEU A 100 9.42 -9.40 3.34
N PHE A 101 10.17 -10.34 2.75
CA PHE A 101 9.96 -11.79 2.90
C PHE A 101 11.12 -12.50 3.60
N GLY A 102 11.89 -11.77 4.42
CA GLY A 102 13.03 -12.33 5.16
C GLY A 102 14.36 -12.26 4.40
N GLY A 103 14.49 -11.31 3.47
CA GLY A 103 15.67 -11.12 2.59
C GLY A 103 16.99 -10.73 3.27
N SER A 104 17.14 -10.86 4.59
CA SER A 104 18.37 -10.46 5.30
C SER A 104 19.58 -11.39 5.07
N GLY A 105 19.49 -12.36 4.15
CA GLY A 105 20.54 -13.36 3.94
C GLY A 105 21.45 -13.18 2.72
N ARG A 106 21.05 -12.42 1.68
CA ARG A 106 21.82 -12.37 0.42
C ARG A 106 21.78 -10.97 -0.19
N ALA A 107 22.96 -10.33 -0.19
CA ALA A 107 23.40 -9.16 -0.95
C ALA A 107 23.30 -7.77 -0.29
N SER A 108 24.28 -7.51 0.58
CA SER A 108 25.19 -6.37 0.35
C SER A 108 26.62 -6.81 0.66
N ALA A 109 27.27 -7.39 -0.35
CA ALA A 109 28.72 -7.46 -0.38
C ALA A 109 29.22 -6.07 -0.76
N SER A 110 29.59 -5.27 0.24
CA SER A 110 30.57 -4.20 0.11
C SER A 110 31.42 -4.15 1.38
N THR A 111 32.69 -4.43 1.13
CA THR A 111 33.85 -4.69 1.98
C THR A 111 34.15 -3.69 3.11
N ASN A 112 34.49 -4.26 4.27
CA ASN A 112 35.31 -3.80 5.41
C ASN A 112 34.89 -2.58 6.25
N THR A 113 34.46 -2.86 7.49
CA THR A 113 35.27 -2.59 8.70
C THR A 113 34.85 -3.54 9.83
N THR A 114 35.86 -4.17 10.43
CA THR A 114 35.81 -5.07 11.57
C THR A 114 35.15 -4.43 12.80
N SER A 115 34.11 -5.08 13.32
CA SER A 115 33.89 -5.19 14.76
C SER A 115 32.99 -6.39 15.04
N SER A 116 33.61 -7.41 15.61
CA SER A 116 32.97 -8.57 16.20
C SER A 116 32.00 -8.16 17.30
N SER A 117 30.72 -8.42 17.10
CA SER A 117 29.74 -8.52 18.17
C SER A 117 28.81 -9.68 17.81
N SER A 118 28.87 -10.73 18.62
CA SER A 118 27.93 -11.83 18.62
C SER A 118 26.54 -11.27 18.88
N ASP A 119 25.68 -11.21 17.87
CA ASP A 119 24.27 -10.89 18.06
C ASP A 119 23.44 -12.14 17.78
N SER A 120 22.86 -12.63 18.87
CA SER A 120 21.96 -13.77 18.88
C SER A 120 20.70 -13.32 18.16
N SER A 121 20.35 -13.97 17.06
CA SER A 121 19.11 -13.69 16.33
C SER A 121 17.89 -14.07 17.19
N GLU A 122 17.46 -13.18 18.09
CA GLU A 122 16.11 -13.21 18.62
C GLU A 122 15.17 -12.83 17.47
N ILE A 123 14.45 -13.83 16.97
CA ILE A 123 13.30 -13.63 16.10
C ILE A 123 12.27 -12.82 16.92
N PRO A 124 11.85 -11.61 16.49
CA PRO A 124 10.77 -10.92 17.18
C PRO A 124 9.49 -11.76 17.04
N ASN A 125 9.04 -12.32 18.15
CA ASN A 125 7.74 -12.94 18.27
C ASN A 125 6.67 -11.83 18.14
N TRP A 126 6.08 -11.70 16.95
CA TRP A 126 5.06 -10.70 16.63
C TRP A 126 3.67 -11.04 17.19
N ASP A 127 3.57 -12.12 17.98
CA ASP A 127 2.35 -12.60 18.66
C ASP A 127 2.34 -12.33 20.18
N ALA A 128 3.22 -11.48 20.73
CA ALA A 128 3.23 -11.19 22.16
C ALA A 128 2.21 -10.11 22.56
N ASP A 129 1.03 -10.57 22.97
CA ASP A 129 0.28 -10.09 24.15
C ASP A 129 0.24 -8.58 24.46
N ASP A 130 -0.70 -7.86 23.85
CA ASP A 130 -1.32 -6.67 24.47
C ASP A 130 -2.84 -6.91 24.69
N ARG A 131 -3.21 -8.17 24.99
CA ARG A 131 -4.60 -8.54 25.25
C ARG A 131 -5.03 -8.34 26.72
N TYR A 132 -4.09 -8.04 27.62
CA TYR A 132 -4.39 -7.69 29.02
C TYR A 132 -3.43 -6.65 29.57
N SER A 133 -3.86 -5.39 29.60
CA SER A 133 -3.42 -4.42 30.61
C SER A 133 -4.65 -3.60 31.03
N TYR A 134 -4.81 -3.48 32.35
CA TYR A 134 -6.03 -3.23 33.14
C TYR A 134 -7.00 -2.14 32.66
#